data_AF-A0AAV3S3S8-F1
#
_entry.id   AF-A0AAV3S3S8-F1
#
_cell.length_a   1.000
_cell.length_b   1.000
_cell.length_c   1.000
_cell.angle_alpha   90.00
_cell.angle_beta   90.00
_cell.angle_gamma   90.00
#
_symmetry.space_group_name_H-M   'P 1'
#
loop_
_entity.id
_entity.type
_entity.pdbx_description
1 polymer ?
#
loop_
_entity_poly.entity_id
_entity_poly.type
_entity_poly.pdbx_seq_one_letter_code
_entity_poly.pdbx_strand_id
1 'polypeptide(L)'
;MALPRSELLSVKLELWHPDCWTVEVMEETGAGVLGHGSVMDGRQAFERCTIYGDSSDHVREAVQTAKDSTRISCVQEVQSTPTESIAPESAIGMFSQDVFIEYEFTEGIGPAFFSRGFVLDGPSQMEEGREVWPLLVQMDRSALGRRIEEIQKEYDANITLNQVTPADQDRTQLQR
;
A
#
# COMPACT_ATOMS: atom_id res chain seq x y z
N MET A 1 -13.37 22.08 28.52
CA MET A 1 -13.01 20.77 27.92
C MET A 1 -11.69 20.95 27.22
N ALA A 2 -10.66 20.18 27.57
CA ALA A 2 -9.43 20.16 26.80
C ALA A 2 -9.74 19.55 25.43
N LEU A 3 -9.31 20.22 24.35
CA LEU A 3 -9.35 19.60 23.02
C LEU A 3 -8.51 18.30 23.09
N PRO A 4 -8.99 17.18 22.52
CA PRO A 4 -8.14 16.00 22.40
C PRO A 4 -6.84 16.40 21.71
N ARG A 5 -5.71 16.11 22.35
CA ARG A 5 -4.40 16.42 21.79
C ARG A 5 -4.18 15.47 20.63
N SER A 6 -4.29 16.00 19.41
CA SER A 6 -3.79 15.35 18.22
C SER A 6 -2.28 15.16 18.36
N GLU A 7 -1.81 13.96 18.05
CA GLU A 7 -0.39 13.60 17.99
C GLU A 7 -0.09 12.97 16.63
N LEU A 8 1.17 12.95 16.23
CA LEU A 8 1.60 12.22 15.04
C LEU A 8 1.76 10.75 15.42
N LEU A 9 0.96 9.88 14.82
CA LEU A 9 0.97 8.44 15.05
C LEU A 9 1.67 7.74 13.87
N SER A 10 2.58 6.82 14.19
CA SER A 10 3.04 5.77 13.28
C SER A 10 2.19 4.53 13.50
N VAL A 11 1.56 4.08 12.42
CA VAL A 11 0.59 2.98 12.41
C VAL A 11 1.08 1.93 11.43
N LYS A 12 1.22 0.69 11.89
CA LYS A 12 1.39 -0.47 11.01
C LYS A 12 0.11 -1.27 11.07
N LEU A 13 -0.52 -1.48 9.93
CA LEU A 13 -1.71 -2.30 9.83
C LEU A 13 -1.55 -3.41 8.81
N GLU A 14 -2.30 -4.46 9.01
CA GLU A 14 -2.55 -5.51 8.03
C GLU A 14 -4.00 -5.39 7.61
N LEU A 15 -4.26 -5.52 6.32
CA LEU A 15 -5.60 -5.40 5.79
C LEU A 15 -5.89 -6.47 4.73
N TRP A 16 -7.17 -6.69 4.53
CA TRP A 16 -7.72 -7.42 3.40
C TRP A 16 -9.04 -6.74 3.03
N HIS A 17 -9.31 -6.61 1.74
CA HIS A 17 -10.61 -6.17 1.26
C HIS A 17 -11.00 -7.03 0.06
N PRO A 18 -12.31 -7.25 -0.16
CA PRO A 18 -12.75 -7.88 -1.38
C PRO A 18 -12.30 -7.02 -2.56
N ASP A 19 -12.28 -7.63 -3.72
CA ASP A 19 -12.22 -6.86 -4.94
C ASP A 19 -10.91 -6.06 -5.16
N CYS A 20 -9.78 -6.58 -4.67
CA CYS A 20 -8.46 -5.97 -4.83
C CYS A 20 -7.65 -6.60 -5.98
N TRP A 21 -7.15 -5.80 -6.92
CA TRP A 21 -6.33 -6.30 -8.04
C TRP A 21 -5.01 -6.94 -7.59
N THR A 22 -4.43 -6.51 -6.46
CA THR A 22 -3.16 -7.08 -5.98
C THR A 22 -3.37 -8.49 -5.43
N VAL A 23 -4.57 -8.77 -4.89
CA VAL A 23 -4.95 -10.12 -4.49
C VAL A 23 -5.02 -11.03 -5.71
N GLU A 24 -5.60 -10.59 -6.83
CA GLU A 24 -5.62 -11.35 -8.09
C GLU A 24 -4.19 -11.69 -8.55
N VAL A 25 -3.30 -10.70 -8.57
CA VAL A 25 -1.88 -10.92 -8.95
C VAL A 25 -1.19 -11.91 -8.01
N MET A 26 -1.36 -11.75 -6.69
CA MET A 26 -0.75 -12.64 -5.71
C MET A 26 -1.29 -14.07 -5.80
N GLU A 27 -2.60 -14.25 -5.96
CA GLU A 27 -3.23 -15.57 -6.00
C GLU A 27 -2.94 -16.31 -7.32
N GLU A 28 -2.90 -15.60 -8.44
CA GLU A 28 -2.67 -16.22 -9.75
C GLU A 28 -1.18 -16.52 -10.01
N THR A 29 -0.27 -15.66 -9.55
CA THR A 29 1.16 -15.77 -9.91
C THR A 29 2.07 -16.05 -8.73
N GLY A 30 1.68 -15.67 -7.51
CA GLY A 30 2.55 -15.69 -6.34
C GLY A 30 3.53 -14.50 -6.28
N ALA A 31 3.43 -13.55 -7.22
CA ALA A 31 4.26 -12.35 -7.21
C ALA A 31 3.86 -11.39 -6.08
N GLY A 32 4.84 -10.63 -5.59
CA GLY A 32 4.61 -9.55 -4.63
C GLY A 32 4.40 -8.20 -5.30
N VAL A 33 3.69 -7.30 -4.62
CA VAL A 33 3.47 -5.92 -5.06
C VAL A 33 3.84 -4.95 -3.94
N LEU A 34 4.62 -3.93 -4.28
CA LEU A 34 4.86 -2.77 -3.43
C LEU A 34 4.06 -1.57 -3.93
N GLY A 35 3.19 -1.00 -3.10
CA GLY A 35 2.46 0.24 -3.42
C GLY A 35 3.18 1.46 -2.88
N HIS A 36 3.43 2.46 -3.73
CA HIS A 36 4.14 3.70 -3.36
C HIS A 36 3.20 4.86 -3.01
N GLY A 37 1.91 4.56 -2.87
CA GLY A 37 0.85 5.52 -2.58
C GLY A 37 0.11 5.95 -3.83
N SER A 38 -1.12 6.41 -3.60
CA SER A 38 -2.02 6.83 -4.67
C SER A 38 -2.43 8.29 -4.52
N VAL A 39 -2.76 8.90 -5.65
CA VAL A 39 -3.38 10.23 -5.72
C VAL A 39 -4.72 10.11 -6.45
N MET A 40 -5.64 11.04 -6.18
CA MET A 40 -6.95 11.07 -6.83
C MET A 40 -7.10 12.31 -7.71
N ASP A 41 -7.74 12.13 -8.87
CA ASP A 41 -8.31 13.22 -9.67
C ASP A 41 -9.77 12.87 -10.01
N GLY A 42 -10.72 13.57 -9.38
CA GLY A 42 -12.14 13.28 -9.49
C GLY A 42 -12.48 11.87 -9.00
N ARG A 43 -12.90 11.00 -9.91
CA ARG A 43 -13.23 9.59 -9.64
C ARG A 43 -12.10 8.61 -9.96
N GLN A 44 -11.01 9.10 -10.55
CA GLN A 44 -9.87 8.28 -10.90
C GLN A 44 -8.83 8.34 -9.79
N ALA A 45 -8.22 7.19 -9.53
CA ALA A 45 -7.05 7.05 -8.68
C ALA A 45 -5.87 6.59 -9.53
N PHE A 46 -4.70 7.11 -9.19
CA PHE A 46 -3.44 6.85 -9.86
C PHE A 46 -2.44 6.37 -8.84
N GLU A 47 -1.77 5.26 -9.13
CA GLU A 47 -0.83 4.66 -8.20
C GLU A 47 0.42 4.19 -8.93
N ARG A 48 1.57 4.38 -8.27
CA ARG A 48 2.80 3.73 -8.68
C ARG A 48 3.01 2.50 -7.82
N CYS A 49 3.27 1.37 -8.48
CA CYS A 49 3.59 0.13 -7.81
C CYS A 49 4.89 -0.47 -8.35
N THR A 50 5.49 -1.37 -7.59
CA THR A 50 6.56 -2.26 -8.05
C THR A 50 6.10 -3.69 -7.92
N ILE A 51 5.99 -4.40 -9.03
CA ILE A 51 5.70 -5.84 -9.05
C ILE A 51 7.04 -6.58 -9.02
N TYR A 52 7.19 -7.58 -8.16
CA TYR A 52 8.44 -8.34 -8.02
C TYR A 52 8.20 -9.84 -7.89
N GLY A 53 9.22 -10.62 -8.25
CA GLY A 53 9.17 -12.07 -8.19
C GLY A 53 10.51 -12.75 -8.47
N ASP A 54 10.49 -14.07 -8.54
CA ASP A 54 11.69 -14.93 -8.61
C ASP A 54 12.43 -14.91 -9.95
N SER A 55 11.78 -14.46 -11.03
CA SER A 55 12.37 -14.41 -12.37
C SER A 55 11.76 -13.30 -13.22
N SER A 56 12.44 -12.92 -14.31
CA SER A 56 11.90 -11.96 -15.28
C SER A 56 10.60 -12.44 -15.93
N ASP A 57 10.45 -13.76 -16.10
CA ASP A 57 9.25 -14.34 -16.71
C ASP A 57 8.08 -14.32 -15.72
N HIS A 58 8.36 -14.62 -14.44
CA HIS A 58 7.39 -14.51 -13.35
C HIS A 58 6.88 -13.07 -13.21
N VAL A 59 7.78 -12.06 -13.23
CA VAL A 59 7.37 -10.64 -13.18
C VAL A 59 6.53 -10.26 -14.40
N ARG A 60 6.87 -10.76 -15.60
CA ARG A 60 6.10 -10.47 -16.81
C ARG A 60 4.69 -11.07 -16.75
N GLU A 61 4.56 -12.27 -16.22
CA GLU A 61 3.27 -12.93 -15.99
C GLU A 61 2.42 -12.14 -14.98
N ALA A 62 3.02 -11.68 -13.89
CA ALA A 62 2.33 -10.84 -12.89
C ALA A 62 1.89 -9.48 -13.46
N VAL A 63 2.73 -8.82 -14.26
CA VAL A 63 2.37 -7.57 -14.96
C VAL A 63 1.23 -7.81 -15.95
N GLN A 64 1.24 -8.96 -16.64
CA GLN A 64 0.17 -9.32 -17.57
C GLN A 64 -1.15 -9.59 -16.83
N THR A 65 -1.09 -10.29 -15.70
CA THR A 65 -2.24 -10.50 -14.81
C THR A 65 -2.85 -9.18 -14.36
N ALA A 66 -2.01 -8.21 -13.95
CA ALA A 66 -2.49 -6.87 -13.61
C ALA A 66 -3.15 -6.14 -14.80
N LYS A 67 -2.62 -6.30 -16.02
CA LYS A 67 -3.21 -5.73 -17.25
C LYS A 67 -4.56 -6.35 -17.61
N ASP A 68 -4.75 -7.63 -17.29
CA ASP A 68 -5.96 -8.38 -17.60
C ASP A 68 -7.04 -8.21 -16.50
N SER A 69 -6.67 -7.66 -15.34
CA SER A 69 -7.60 -7.36 -14.25
C SER A 69 -8.69 -6.38 -14.68
N THR A 70 -9.94 -6.75 -14.45
CA THR A 70 -11.10 -5.88 -14.72
C THR A 70 -11.21 -4.66 -13.80
N ARG A 71 -10.37 -4.60 -12.76
CA ARG A 71 -10.35 -3.56 -11.72
C ARG A 71 -9.42 -2.42 -12.04
N ILE A 72 -8.48 -2.65 -12.94
CA ILE A 72 -7.53 -1.65 -13.41
C ILE A 72 -7.95 -1.20 -14.80
N SER A 73 -8.09 0.11 -14.97
CA SER A 73 -8.45 0.68 -16.28
C SER A 73 -7.24 0.82 -17.20
N CYS A 74 -6.05 1.00 -16.64
CA CYS A 74 -4.81 1.15 -17.40
C CYS A 74 -3.61 0.71 -16.56
N VAL A 75 -2.68 -0.04 -17.17
CA VAL A 75 -1.38 -0.38 -16.59
C VAL A 75 -0.31 0.03 -17.59
N GLN A 76 0.63 0.88 -17.15
CA GLN A 76 1.79 1.28 -17.94
C GLN A 76 3.07 0.86 -17.23
N GLU A 77 3.93 0.12 -17.94
CA GLU A 77 5.26 -0.21 -17.43
C GLU A 77 6.13 1.04 -17.41
N VAL A 78 6.66 1.38 -16.24
CA VAL A 78 7.59 2.49 -16.07
C VAL A 78 8.98 1.98 -16.40
N GLN A 79 9.57 2.49 -17.47
CA GLN A 79 10.96 2.20 -17.79
C GLN A 79 11.88 2.87 -16.77
N SER A 80 12.21 2.15 -15.71
CA SER A 80 13.32 2.52 -14.85
C SER A 80 14.61 2.26 -15.64
N THR A 81 15.16 3.28 -16.31
CA THR A 81 16.60 3.26 -16.60
C THR A 81 17.32 2.95 -15.30
N PRO A 82 18.35 2.07 -15.27
CA PRO A 82 19.04 1.70 -14.04
C PRO A 82 19.88 2.89 -13.54
N THR A 83 19.22 3.94 -13.06
CA THR A 83 19.78 4.81 -12.05
C THR A 83 19.54 4.04 -10.76
N GLU A 84 20.59 3.37 -10.32
CA GLU A 84 20.82 2.81 -8.98
C GLU A 84 19.63 3.07 -8.05
N SER A 85 18.59 2.25 -8.17
CA SER A 85 17.45 2.35 -7.28
C SER A 85 17.99 1.98 -5.91
N ILE A 86 17.88 2.92 -4.99
CA ILE A 86 17.97 2.69 -3.55
C ILE A 86 16.76 1.80 -3.23
N ALA A 87 16.85 0.52 -3.59
CA ALA A 87 16.10 -0.48 -2.89
C ALA A 87 16.66 -0.54 -1.46
N PRO A 88 15.83 -0.68 -0.43
CA PRO A 88 16.32 -1.15 0.86
C PRO A 88 17.11 -2.45 0.63
N GLU A 89 18.12 -2.71 1.45
CA GLU A 89 19.24 -3.68 1.31
C GLU A 89 18.90 -5.16 0.97
N SER A 90 17.66 -5.47 0.56
CA SER A 90 17.12 -6.79 0.22
C SER A 90 17.23 -7.16 -1.27
N ALA A 91 17.53 -6.22 -2.18
CA ALA A 91 17.34 -6.42 -3.63
C ALA A 91 18.50 -7.12 -4.38
N ILE A 92 19.36 -7.88 -3.72
CA ILE A 92 20.29 -8.79 -4.42
C ILE A 92 19.51 -10.07 -4.77
N GLY A 93 18.84 -10.08 -5.93
CA GLY A 93 18.21 -11.28 -6.50
C GLY A 93 16.74 -11.16 -6.91
N MET A 94 16.08 -10.04 -6.62
CA MET A 94 14.67 -9.83 -6.98
C MET A 94 14.55 -9.21 -8.38
N PHE A 95 13.82 -9.88 -9.26
CA PHE A 95 13.35 -9.29 -10.50
C PHE A 95 12.16 -8.39 -10.18
N SER A 96 12.10 -7.21 -10.78
CA SER A 96 11.00 -6.27 -10.55
C SER A 96 10.68 -5.44 -11.78
N GLN A 97 9.44 -4.96 -11.84
CA GLN A 97 8.93 -4.02 -12.84
C GLN A 97 8.08 -2.97 -12.14
N ASP A 98 8.47 -1.70 -12.29
CA ASP A 98 7.63 -0.59 -11.87
C ASP A 98 6.48 -0.41 -12.85
N VAL A 99 5.29 -0.19 -12.31
CA VAL A 99 4.08 0.08 -13.08
C VAL A 99 3.38 1.31 -12.55
N PHE A 100 2.75 2.04 -13.46
CA PHE A 100 1.79 3.09 -13.17
C PHE A 100 0.40 2.56 -13.52
N ILE A 101 -0.51 2.60 -12.56
CA ILE A 101 -1.87 2.10 -12.72
C ILE A 101 -2.91 3.20 -12.55
N GLU A 102 -4.01 3.04 -13.27
CA GLU A 102 -5.20 3.89 -13.19
C GLU A 102 -6.41 3.03 -12.87
N TYR A 103 -7.21 3.43 -11.89
CA TYR A 103 -8.43 2.71 -11.47
C TYR A 103 -9.51 3.67 -10.98
N GLU A 104 -10.76 3.20 -10.92
CA GLU A 104 -11.83 3.96 -10.25
C GLU A 104 -11.59 3.94 -8.74
N PHE A 105 -11.70 5.09 -8.07
CA PHE A 105 -11.33 5.22 -6.66
C PHE A 105 -12.08 4.27 -5.70
N THR A 106 -13.23 3.73 -6.13
CA THR A 106 -14.00 2.74 -5.36
C THR A 106 -13.43 1.33 -5.44
N GLU A 107 -12.59 1.03 -6.44
CA GLU A 107 -11.96 -0.28 -6.64
C GLU A 107 -10.70 -0.48 -5.78
N GLY A 108 -10.20 0.58 -5.13
CA GLY A 108 -9.02 0.51 -4.28
C GLY A 108 -9.27 1.09 -2.89
N ILE A 109 -8.71 0.46 -1.86
CA ILE A 109 -8.84 0.93 -0.48
C ILE A 109 -7.92 2.13 -0.16
N GLY A 110 -6.82 2.30 -0.89
CA GLY A 110 -5.85 3.38 -0.67
C GLY A 110 -6.45 4.78 -0.64
N PRO A 111 -7.24 5.18 -1.65
CA PRO A 111 -8.00 6.43 -1.64
C PRO A 111 -8.78 6.69 -0.34
N ALA A 112 -9.32 5.64 0.31
CA ALA A 112 -10.04 5.76 1.57
C ALA A 112 -9.15 6.23 2.73
N PHE A 113 -7.90 5.75 2.77
CA PHE A 113 -6.91 6.18 3.75
C PHE A 113 -6.40 7.59 3.45
N PHE A 114 -5.97 7.85 2.21
CA PHE A 114 -5.35 9.14 1.86
C PHE A 114 -6.33 10.32 2.00
N SER A 115 -7.61 10.12 1.63
CA SER A 115 -8.67 11.13 1.85
C SER A 115 -8.95 11.44 3.32
N ARG A 116 -8.57 10.55 4.24
CA ARG A 116 -8.74 10.69 5.69
C ARG A 116 -7.46 11.18 6.41
N GLY A 117 -6.46 11.60 5.65
CA GLY A 117 -5.24 12.22 6.18
C GLY A 117 -4.15 11.23 6.60
N PHE A 118 -4.27 9.96 6.19
CA PHE A 118 -3.17 9.01 6.29
C PHE A 118 -2.17 9.25 5.16
N VAL A 119 -0.89 9.02 5.44
CA VAL A 119 0.18 9.02 4.44
C VAL A 119 1.04 7.78 4.64
N LEU A 120 1.65 7.25 3.58
CA LEU A 120 2.54 6.09 3.69
C LEU A 120 3.87 6.47 4.40
N ASP A 121 4.34 5.60 5.31
CA ASP A 121 5.63 5.67 6.00
C ASP A 121 6.63 4.64 5.43
N GLY A 122 6.61 4.50 4.11
CA GLY A 122 7.24 3.41 3.36
C GLY A 122 6.24 2.74 2.41
N PRO A 123 6.68 1.87 1.49
CA PRO A 123 5.76 1.20 0.58
C PRO A 123 4.79 0.30 1.36
N SER A 124 3.53 0.23 0.90
CA SER A 124 2.67 -0.90 1.26
C SER A 124 3.22 -2.16 0.62
N GLN A 125 3.02 -3.31 1.26
CA GLN A 125 3.53 -4.59 0.79
C GLN A 125 2.39 -5.60 0.72
N MET A 126 2.21 -6.18 -0.46
CA MET A 126 1.23 -7.21 -0.77
C MET A 126 2.00 -8.47 -1.16
N GLU A 127 2.07 -9.45 -0.27
CA GLU A 127 2.83 -10.69 -0.47
C GLU A 127 2.27 -11.83 0.38
N GLU A 128 2.32 -13.06 -0.13
CA GLU A 128 1.84 -14.27 0.57
C GLU A 128 0.39 -14.13 1.08
N GLY A 129 -0.48 -13.47 0.30
CA GLY A 129 -1.88 -13.24 0.67
C GLY A 129 -2.10 -12.25 1.82
N ARG A 130 -1.05 -11.49 2.19
CA ARG A 130 -1.11 -10.45 3.23
C ARG A 130 -0.82 -9.10 2.63
N GLU A 131 -1.56 -8.09 3.08
CA GLU A 131 -1.34 -6.69 2.69
C GLU A 131 -1.03 -5.86 3.94
N VAL A 132 0.18 -5.29 4.00
CA VAL A 132 0.73 -4.62 5.18
C VAL A 132 1.12 -3.19 4.83
N TRP A 133 0.56 -2.23 5.57
CA TRP A 133 0.70 -0.80 5.28
C TRP A 133 1.38 -0.09 6.46
N PRO A 134 2.56 0.51 6.25
CA PRO A 134 3.13 1.47 7.18
C PRO A 134 2.55 2.87 6.89
N LEU A 135 1.96 3.51 7.90
CA LEU A 135 1.25 4.78 7.76
C LEU A 135 1.65 5.80 8.85
N LEU A 136 1.61 7.08 8.50
CA LEU A 136 1.60 8.20 9.44
C LEU A 136 0.25 8.91 9.40
N VAL A 137 -0.19 9.38 10.56
CA VAL A 137 -1.45 10.13 10.68
C VAL A 137 -1.46 11.08 11.88
N GLN A 138 -1.98 12.29 11.70
CA GLN A 138 -2.06 13.33 12.74
C GLN A 138 -3.45 13.35 13.38
N MET A 139 -3.67 12.57 14.44
CA MET A 139 -4.96 12.47 15.14
C MET A 139 -4.82 11.86 16.55
N ASP A 140 -5.86 11.92 17.36
CA ASP A 140 -5.90 11.15 18.62
C ASP A 140 -6.26 9.68 18.37
N ARG A 141 -5.89 8.79 19.29
CA ARG A 141 -6.11 7.33 19.15
C ARG A 141 -7.59 6.94 19.05
N SER A 142 -8.50 7.68 19.67
CA SER A 142 -9.93 7.40 19.56
C SER A 142 -10.47 7.79 18.19
N ALA A 143 -9.96 8.89 17.60
CA ALA A 143 -10.23 9.26 16.22
C ALA A 143 -9.67 8.23 15.23
N LEU A 144 -8.46 7.72 15.46
CA LEU A 144 -7.88 6.64 14.66
C LEU A 144 -8.81 5.42 14.61
N GLY A 145 -9.25 4.92 15.76
CA GLY A 145 -10.17 3.77 15.83
C GLY A 145 -11.44 3.99 15.01
N ARG A 146 -12.10 5.15 15.16
CA ARG A 146 -13.30 5.50 14.38
C ARG A 146 -13.02 5.56 12.88
N ARG A 147 -11.89 6.12 12.45
CA ARG A 147 -11.53 6.18 11.02
C ARG A 147 -11.31 4.81 10.42
N ILE A 148 -10.66 3.90 11.16
CA ILE A 148 -10.47 2.52 10.71
C ILE A 148 -11.81 1.81 10.61
N GLU A 149 -12.67 1.91 11.62
CA GLU A 149 -14.03 1.33 11.60
C GLU A 149 -14.88 1.85 10.43
N GLU A 150 -14.79 3.15 10.12
CA GLU A 150 -15.45 3.76 8.96
C GLU A 150 -14.96 3.12 7.64
N ILE A 151 -13.65 2.98 7.46
CA ILE A 151 -13.04 2.37 6.25
C ILE A 151 -13.44 0.90 6.14
N GLN A 152 -13.35 0.13 7.25
CA GLN A 152 -13.76 -1.28 7.28
C GLN A 152 -15.20 -1.46 6.80
N LYS A 153 -16.10 -0.59 7.25
CA LYS A 153 -17.51 -0.67 6.88
C LYS A 153 -17.77 -0.25 5.44
N GLU A 154 -17.09 0.78 4.95
CA GLU A 154 -17.30 1.30 3.59
C GLU A 154 -16.79 0.34 2.51
N TYR A 155 -15.67 -0.35 2.77
CA TYR A 155 -14.99 -1.21 1.81
C TYR A 155 -15.14 -2.72 2.10
N ASP A 156 -15.99 -3.10 3.06
CA ASP A 156 -16.13 -4.48 3.55
C ASP A 156 -14.77 -5.12 3.90
N ALA A 157 -13.90 -4.32 4.51
CA ALA A 157 -12.50 -4.65 4.74
C ALA A 157 -12.26 -5.20 6.16
N ASN A 158 -11.35 -6.16 6.25
CA ASN A 158 -10.77 -6.58 7.51
C ASN A 158 -9.46 -5.81 7.72
N ILE A 159 -9.40 -4.96 8.76
CA ILE A 159 -8.21 -4.19 9.09
C ILE A 159 -7.79 -4.53 10.52
N THR A 160 -6.54 -4.98 10.68
CA THR A 160 -5.91 -5.25 11.96
C THR A 160 -4.78 -4.25 12.21
N LEU A 161 -4.88 -3.49 13.30
CA LEU A 161 -3.81 -2.60 13.73
C LEU A 161 -2.72 -3.39 14.46
N ASN A 162 -1.62 -3.67 13.76
CA ASN A 162 -0.48 -4.41 14.30
C ASN A 162 0.36 -3.56 15.26
N GLN A 163 0.49 -2.25 14.99
CA GLN A 163 1.24 -1.34 15.84
C GLN A 163 0.67 0.08 15.76
N VAL A 164 0.61 0.77 16.91
CA VAL A 164 0.27 2.21 17.00
C VAL A 164 1.18 2.88 18.03
N THR A 165 2.15 3.65 17.56
CA THR A 165 3.14 4.36 18.39
C THR A 165 3.17 5.85 18.04
N PRO A 166 3.45 6.74 19.00
CA PRO A 166 3.78 8.13 18.67
C PRO A 166 5.01 8.13 17.74
N ALA A 167 4.97 8.92 16.67
CA ALA A 167 6.06 8.97 15.69
C ALA A 167 7.32 9.64 16.24
N ASP A 168 7.20 10.40 17.33
CA ASP A 168 8.30 11.08 18.02
C ASP A 168 8.97 10.21 19.11
N GLN A 169 8.43 9.02 19.40
CA GLN A 169 9.09 8.06 20.31
C GLN A 169 10.26 7.36 19.60
N ASP A 170 11.43 8.00 19.68
CA ASP A 170 12.79 7.49 19.46
C ASP A 170 12.93 6.15 18.68
N ARG A 171 13.27 6.24 17.38
CA ARG A 171 14.00 5.18 16.64
C ARG A 171 15.41 4.91 17.22
N THR A 172 15.80 5.60 18.28
CA THR A 172 17.13 5.63 18.89
C THR A 172 17.45 4.38 19.75
N GLN A 173 16.49 3.46 19.97
CA GLN A 173 16.74 2.23 20.75
C GLN A 173 17.08 0.97 19.94
N LEU A 174 17.11 1.01 18.60
CA LEU A 174 17.46 -0.15 17.76
C LEU A 174 18.92 -0.18 17.27
N GLN A 175 19.78 0.71 17.77
CA GLN A 175 21.23 0.74 17.47
C GLN A 175 22.12 0.52 18.72
N ARG A 176 21.70 -0.32 19.66
CA ARG A 176 22.56 -0.74 20.80
C ARG A 176 22.72 -2.25 20.86
#